data_AF-F4N546-F1
#
_entry.id   AF-F4N546-F1
#
_cell.length_a   1.000
_cell.length_b   1.000
_cell.length_c   1.000
_cell.angle_alpha   90.00
_cell.angle_beta   90.00
_cell.angle_gamma   90.00
#
_symmetry.space_group_name_H-M   'P 1'
#
loop_
_entity.id
_entity.type
_entity.pdbx_description
1 polymer ?
#
loop_
_entity_poly.entity_id
_entity_poly.type
_entity_poly.pdbx_seq_one_letter_code
_entity_poly.pdbx_strand_id
1 'polypeptide(L)'
;MLVDVPTIGVAKSRLCGNFEPLGDDNGALQPLVDADEQLGWVWRSKSRCNPLFISPGHRVSVGSALGWVQHCMAGYRLPEPTRWADAIASNRPQFQRWVRKSPDLLGKHRDMI
;
A
#
# COMPACT_ATOMS: atom_id res chain seq x y z
N MET A 1 -0.23 4.45 -21.48
CA MET A 1 0.18 4.52 -20.06
C MET A 1 1.55 5.20 -20.00
N LEU A 2 1.84 6.08 -19.03
CA LEU A 2 3.00 7.00 -19.10
C LEU A 2 4.37 6.34 -18.90
N VAL A 3 4.47 5.36 -18.00
CA VAL A 3 5.75 4.78 -17.54
C VAL A 3 5.94 3.30 -17.93
N ASP A 4 4.95 2.67 -18.56
CA ASP A 4 4.92 1.26 -18.99
C ASP A 4 5.52 0.20 -18.02
N VAL A 5 5.36 0.43 -16.71
CA VAL A 5 5.77 -0.52 -15.66
C VAL A 5 4.56 -1.12 -14.95
N PRO A 6 4.67 -2.34 -14.40
CA PRO A 6 3.61 -2.92 -13.58
C PRO A 6 3.25 -2.03 -12.38
N THR A 7 1.96 -1.84 -12.12
CA THR A 7 1.50 -1.00 -11.00
C THR A 7 0.38 -1.67 -10.21
N ILE A 8 0.33 -1.36 -8.91
CA ILE A 8 -0.70 -1.82 -7.97
C ILE A 8 -1.17 -0.61 -7.17
N GLY A 9 -2.49 -0.44 -7.04
CA GLY A 9 -3.10 0.55 -6.17
C GLY A 9 -3.29 0.01 -4.76
N VAL A 10 -2.93 0.79 -3.74
CA VAL A 10 -3.20 0.48 -2.33
C VAL A 10 -3.84 1.70 -1.66
N ALA A 11 -5.13 1.61 -1.33
CA ALA A 11 -5.90 2.71 -0.76
C ALA A 11 -6.28 2.47 0.72
N LYS A 12 -6.40 3.56 1.48
CA LYS A 12 -6.75 3.58 2.91
C LYS A 12 -8.26 3.58 3.18
N SER A 13 -9.05 3.79 2.14
CA SER A 13 -10.52 3.88 2.13
C SER A 13 -11.06 3.36 0.80
N ARG A 14 -12.33 2.93 0.80
CA ARG A 14 -13.03 2.51 -0.41
C ARG A 14 -13.31 3.71 -1.31
N LEU A 15 -13.03 3.58 -2.60
CA LEU A 15 -13.45 4.56 -3.61
C LEU A 15 -14.80 4.17 -4.23
N CYS A 16 -14.91 2.92 -4.69
CA CYS A 16 -16.09 2.31 -5.31
C CYS A 16 -16.13 0.80 -5.02
N GLY A 17 -17.12 0.10 -5.58
CA GLY A 17 -17.37 -1.33 -5.37
C GLY A 17 -17.99 -1.66 -4.01
N ASN A 18 -18.39 -2.91 -3.84
CA ASN A 18 -18.99 -3.48 -2.64
C ASN A 18 -18.18 -4.70 -2.19
N PHE A 19 -18.27 -5.02 -0.90
CA PHE A 19 -17.65 -6.19 -0.30
C PHE A 19 -18.49 -6.62 0.91
N GLU A 20 -18.50 -7.91 1.18
CA GLU A 20 -19.16 -8.46 2.36
C GLU A 20 -18.44 -8.02 3.65
N PRO A 21 -19.13 -8.05 4.81
CA PRO A 21 -18.50 -7.73 6.09
C PRO A 21 -17.16 -8.47 6.28
N LEU A 22 -16.12 -7.70 6.57
CA LEU A 22 -14.76 -8.21 6.75
C LEU A 22 -14.51 -8.56 8.22
N GLY A 23 -14.03 -9.77 8.49
CA GLY A 23 -13.63 -10.19 9.83
C GLY A 23 -12.58 -9.26 10.47
N ASP A 24 -12.46 -9.32 11.80
CA ASP A 24 -11.57 -8.44 12.58
C ASP A 24 -10.13 -8.95 12.71
N ASP A 25 -9.90 -10.21 12.33
CA ASP A 25 -8.61 -10.87 12.43
C ASP A 25 -7.61 -10.36 11.39
N ASN A 26 -6.32 -10.40 11.76
CA ASN A 26 -5.26 -10.13 10.81
C ASN A 26 -5.32 -11.17 9.68
N GLY A 27 -5.28 -10.70 8.44
CA GLY A 27 -5.40 -11.55 7.26
C GLY A 27 -6.83 -11.71 6.73
N ALA A 28 -7.86 -11.21 7.42
CA ALA A 28 -9.23 -11.23 6.90
C ALA A 28 -9.28 -10.60 5.51
N LEU A 29 -9.96 -11.27 4.58
CA LEU A 29 -9.93 -10.97 3.15
C LEU A 29 -11.31 -11.12 2.54
N GLN A 30 -11.73 -10.15 1.72
CA GLN A 30 -12.93 -10.23 0.89
C GLN A 30 -12.64 -9.69 -0.51
N PRO A 31 -13.28 -10.21 -1.57
CA PRO A 31 -13.21 -9.60 -2.88
C PRO A 31 -13.91 -8.23 -2.86
N LEU A 32 -13.35 -7.26 -3.58
CA LEU A 32 -14.04 -6.00 -3.88
C LEU A 32 -14.68 -6.15 -5.26
N VAL A 33 -16.00 -6.08 -5.33
CA VAL A 33 -16.78 -6.37 -6.54
C VAL A 33 -17.60 -5.16 -6.94
N ASP A 34 -17.68 -4.87 -8.24
CA ASP A 34 -18.62 -3.89 -8.79
C ASP A 34 -19.42 -4.55 -9.91
N ALA A 35 -20.75 -4.51 -9.80
CA ALA A 35 -21.65 -5.40 -10.54
C ALA A 35 -21.19 -6.88 -10.44
N ASP A 36 -20.67 -7.44 -11.53
CA ASP A 36 -20.20 -8.83 -11.62
C ASP A 36 -18.67 -8.94 -11.81
N GLU A 37 -17.95 -7.82 -11.70
CA GLU A 37 -16.49 -7.77 -11.89
C GLU A 37 -15.76 -7.59 -10.57
N GLN A 38 -14.78 -8.45 -10.30
CA GLN A 38 -13.88 -8.26 -9.17
C GLN A 38 -12.82 -7.20 -9.49
N LEU A 39 -12.96 -6.02 -8.87
CA LEU A 39 -12.03 -4.90 -8.99
C LEU A 39 -10.73 -5.10 -8.19
N GLY A 40 -10.77 -5.92 -7.15
CA GLY A 40 -9.65 -6.03 -6.22
C GLY A 40 -9.94 -6.83 -4.96
N TRP A 41 -9.25 -6.45 -3.89
CA TRP A 41 -9.32 -7.08 -2.58
C TRP A 41 -9.52 -6.04 -1.48
N VAL A 42 -10.33 -6.40 -0.49
CA VAL A 42 -10.40 -5.73 0.79
C VAL A 42 -9.69 -6.61 1.81
N TRP A 43 -8.59 -6.11 2.35
CA TRP A 43 -7.69 -6.93 3.16
C TRP A 43 -7.33 -6.26 4.48
N ARG A 44 -7.49 -6.99 5.58
CA ARG A 44 -7.06 -6.55 6.91
C ARG A 44 -5.60 -6.93 7.15
N SER A 45 -4.69 -6.06 6.75
CA SER A 45 -3.25 -6.22 6.92
C SER A 45 -2.77 -6.16 8.38
N LYS A 46 -3.60 -5.66 9.30
CA LYS A 46 -3.30 -5.53 10.73
C LYS A 46 -4.60 -5.54 11.54
N SER A 47 -4.65 -6.31 12.63
CA SER A 47 -5.78 -6.30 13.57
C SER A 47 -6.06 -4.91 14.13
N ARG A 48 -7.33 -4.63 14.41
CA ARG A 48 -7.81 -3.34 14.98
C ARG A 48 -7.47 -2.11 14.13
N CYS A 49 -7.15 -2.30 12.86
CA CYS A 49 -6.98 -1.24 11.87
C CYS A 49 -8.03 -1.38 10.77
N ASN A 50 -8.41 -0.25 10.15
CA ASN A 50 -9.22 -0.27 8.93
C ASN A 50 -8.51 -1.09 7.83
N PRO A 51 -9.24 -1.82 6.98
CA PRO A 51 -8.64 -2.60 5.91
C PRO A 51 -7.95 -1.72 4.86
N LEU A 52 -7.17 -2.37 4.02
CA LEU A 52 -6.64 -1.81 2.77
C LEU A 52 -7.49 -2.28 1.60
N PHE A 53 -7.60 -1.42 0.60
CA PHE A 53 -8.22 -1.73 -0.68
C PHE A 53 -7.10 -1.85 -1.71
N ILE A 54 -6.94 -3.05 -2.28
CA ILE A 54 -5.86 -3.39 -3.19
C ILE A 54 -6.48 -3.68 -4.56
N SER A 55 -6.05 -2.94 -5.57
CA SER A 55 -6.51 -3.11 -6.95
C SER A 55 -5.33 -3.24 -7.91
N PRO A 56 -5.46 -4.01 -9.00
CA PRO A 56 -4.47 -3.99 -10.05
C PRO A 56 -4.42 -2.61 -10.71
N GLY A 57 -3.23 -2.20 -11.11
CA GLY A 57 -3.03 -1.07 -12.02
C GLY A 57 -2.75 -1.58 -13.43
N HIS A 58 -1.51 -1.41 -13.90
CA HIS A 58 -1.07 -1.85 -15.23
C HIS A 58 -0.31 -3.18 -15.13
N ARG A 59 -0.51 -4.08 -16.10
CA ARG A 59 0.25 -5.35 -16.26
C ARG A 59 0.33 -6.25 -15.01
N VAL A 60 -0.67 -6.20 -14.14
CA VAL A 60 -0.79 -7.03 -12.93
C VAL A 60 -2.21 -7.58 -12.86
N SER A 61 -2.36 -8.86 -12.50
CA SER A 61 -3.69 -9.46 -12.28
C SER A 61 -4.22 -9.16 -10.88
N VAL A 62 -5.53 -9.23 -10.69
CA VAL A 62 -6.18 -9.04 -9.37
C VAL A 62 -5.57 -9.96 -8.30
N GLY A 63 -5.34 -11.24 -8.63
CA GLY A 63 -4.74 -12.19 -7.69
C GLY A 63 -3.27 -11.88 -7.37
N SER A 64 -2.46 -11.57 -8.38
CA SER A 64 -1.04 -11.25 -8.16
C SER A 64 -0.81 -9.93 -7.42
N ALA A 65 -1.71 -8.96 -7.56
CA ALA A 65 -1.65 -7.69 -6.85
C ALA A 65 -1.64 -7.87 -5.32
N LEU A 66 -2.52 -8.72 -4.78
CA LEU A 66 -2.55 -9.03 -3.35
C LEU A 66 -1.24 -9.67 -2.88
N GLY A 67 -0.74 -10.65 -3.63
CA GLY A 67 0.50 -11.35 -3.31
C GLY A 67 1.68 -10.38 -3.20
N TRP A 68 1.87 -9.50 -4.19
CA TRP A 68 2.93 -8.49 -4.13
C TRP A 68 2.82 -7.55 -2.92
N VAL A 69 1.61 -7.08 -2.60
CA VAL A 69 1.40 -6.21 -1.43
C VAL A 69 1.73 -6.93 -0.12
N GLN A 70 1.35 -8.20 0.01
CA GLN A 70 1.66 -9.03 1.19
C GLN A 70 3.18 -9.19 1.39
N HIS A 71 3.94 -9.39 0.32
CA HIS A 71 5.40 -9.49 0.39
C HIS A 71 6.08 -8.18 0.79
N CYS A 72 5.44 -7.03 0.56
CA CYS A 72 5.95 -5.72 0.97
C CYS A 72 5.58 -5.34 2.43
N MET A 73 4.95 -6.23 3.20
CA MET A 73 4.55 -5.92 4.57
C MET A 73 5.70 -6.01 5.57
N ALA A 74 5.76 -5.07 6.50
CA ALA A 74 6.80 -4.99 7.54
C ALA A 74 6.21 -4.68 8.93
N GLY A 75 5.10 -5.32 9.30
CA GLY A 75 4.46 -5.16 10.63
C GLY A 75 3.60 -3.90 10.82
N TYR A 76 3.52 -3.01 9.82
CA TYR A 76 2.65 -1.83 9.79
C TYR A 76 1.33 -2.11 9.04
N ARG A 77 0.36 -1.19 9.13
CA ARG A 77 -0.88 -1.27 8.34
C ARG A 77 -0.63 -1.12 6.83
N LEU A 78 0.20 -0.15 6.43
CA LEU A 78 0.56 0.09 5.03
C LEU A 78 1.78 -0.75 4.64
N PRO A 79 1.88 -1.21 3.37
CA PRO A 79 3.08 -1.85 2.86
C PRO A 79 4.25 -0.86 2.90
N GLU A 80 5.47 -1.39 3.00
CA GLU A 80 6.69 -0.62 3.22
C GLU A 80 6.87 0.55 2.24
N PRO A 81 6.67 0.39 0.91
CA PRO A 81 6.88 1.48 -0.04
C PRO A 81 5.92 2.65 0.16
N THR A 82 4.61 2.37 0.29
CA THR A 82 3.60 3.43 0.43
C THR A 82 3.62 4.04 1.84
N ARG A 83 4.05 3.28 2.86
CA ARG A 83 4.28 3.81 4.21
C ARG A 83 5.35 4.89 4.21
N TRP A 84 6.49 4.64 3.55
CA TRP A 84 7.54 5.64 3.44
C TRP A 84 7.11 6.84 2.63
N ALA A 85 6.49 6.62 1.47
CA ALA A 85 5.97 7.70 0.64
C ALA A 85 4.97 8.59 1.41
N ASP A 86 4.00 8.00 2.13
CA ASP A 86 3.03 8.73 2.96
C ASP A 86 3.71 9.52 4.08
N ALA A 87 4.74 8.94 4.71
CA ALA A 87 5.49 9.57 5.80
C ALA A 87 6.33 10.77 5.32
N ILE A 88 6.98 10.64 4.16
CA ILE A 88 7.74 11.71 3.48
C ILE A 88 6.78 12.83 3.07
N ALA A 89 5.72 12.49 2.32
CA ALA A 89 4.78 13.47 1.77
C ALA A 89 3.98 14.20 2.87
N SER A 90 3.66 13.53 3.98
CA SER A 90 2.91 14.12 5.09
C SER A 90 3.80 14.78 6.16
N ASN A 91 5.12 14.86 5.93
CA ASN A 91 6.11 15.41 6.86
C ASN A 91 5.95 14.92 8.32
N ARG A 92 5.67 13.62 8.51
CA ARG A 92 5.32 13.13 9.85
C ARG A 92 6.48 13.28 10.84
N PRO A 93 6.23 13.61 12.12
CA PRO A 93 7.29 13.74 13.13
C PRO A 93 8.16 12.49 13.27
N GLN A 94 7.60 11.29 13.07
CA GLN A 94 8.36 10.05 13.12
C GLN A 94 9.37 9.95 11.96
N PHE A 95 9.00 10.41 10.76
CA PHE A 95 9.92 10.51 9.62
C PHE A 95 11.02 11.53 9.92
N GLN A 96 10.66 12.71 10.44
CA GLN A 96 11.62 13.74 10.86
C GLN A 96 12.63 13.23 11.89
N ARG A 97 12.19 12.35 12.82
CA ARG A 97 13.07 11.69 13.79
C ARG A 97 13.97 10.63 13.14
N TRP A 98 13.45 9.90 12.16
CA TRP A 98 14.21 8.89 11.41
C TRP A 98 15.29 9.54 10.53
N VAL A 99 14.95 10.61 9.81
CA VAL A 99 15.89 11.44 9.03
C VAL A 99 16.99 12.00 9.92
N ARG A 100 16.64 12.58 11.08
CA ARG A 100 17.63 13.09 12.04
C ARG A 100 18.57 12.01 12.59
N LYS A 101 18.11 10.77 12.69
CA LYS A 101 18.91 9.64 13.15
C LYS A 101 19.73 8.96 12.04
N SER A 102 19.40 9.21 10.78
CA SER A 102 20.01 8.57 9.61
C SER A 102 20.36 9.61 8.54
N PRO A 103 21.25 10.58 8.86
CA PRO A 103 21.55 11.71 7.98
C PRO A 103 22.14 11.31 6.62
N ASP A 104 22.72 10.12 6.52
CA ASP A 104 23.48 9.66 5.35
C ASP A 104 22.59 9.16 4.19
N LEU A 105 21.31 8.86 4.48
CA LEU A 105 20.38 8.24 3.52
C LEU A 105 19.68 9.22 2.56
N LEU A 106 19.73 10.53 2.84
CA LEU A 106 19.12 11.58 2.00
C LEU A 106 20.09 12.20 0.99
N GLY A 107 21.31 11.66 0.87
CA GLY A 107 22.25 11.95 -0.21
C GLY A 107 23.47 12.76 0.21
N LYS A 108 24.62 12.08 0.29
CA LYS A 108 25.88 12.62 -0.24
C LYS A 108 26.02 12.17 -1.70
N HIS A 109 25.45 12.95 -2.61
CA HIS A 109 25.87 13.05 -4.01
C HIS A 109 25.50 14.45 -4.51
N ARG A 110 26.10 15.45 -3.86
CA ARG A 110 26.45 16.72 -4.49
C ARG A 110 27.97 16.69 -4.58
N ASP A 111 28.51 17.09 -5.73
CA ASP A 111 29.93 17.16 -6.10
C ASP A 111 30.45 15.96 -6.91
N MET A 112 30.06 15.91 -8.18
CA MET A 112 30.91 15.52 -9.32
C MET A 112 30.31 16.10 -10.60
N ILE A 113 30.60 17.38 -10.84
CA ILE A 113 31.01 18.08 -12.08
C ILE A 113 31.21 19.54 -11.68
#